data_AF-A0A619JRZ4-F1
#
_entry.id   AF-A0A619JRZ4-F1
#
_cell.length_a   1.000
_cell.length_b   1.000
_cell.length_c   1.000
_cell.angle_alpha   90.00
_cell.angle_beta   90.00
_cell.angle_gamma   90.00
#
_symmetry.space_group_name_H-M   'P 1'
#
loop_
_entity.id
_entity.type
_entity.pdbx_description
1 polymer ?
#
loop_
_entity_poly.entity_id
_entity_poly.type
_entity_poly.pdbx_seq_one_letter_code
_entity_poly.pdbx_strand_id
1 'polypeptide(L)'
;MNIDKQTLRERYSPKPVPECHICGEEMTIQQMSASRITYGCTGATYDDKGCHYAEGRSIADDHYEQSRVTVVDVSDPDVLALLDELDKKQQYIKLRDQENEDIALTVGKLRVELEHYKSREERVTKLVLDNSTSWDVLYEKLEAAEKRIAEQREYYEGVIADGSKRIAELENSETQLINERDAAESALADMYQAATGERPEWSNMFGFSDAVDVVEERLATLEANQSQTTPTGIQLITEAIGAHGYIVGCLLQGRPDLALEESRKWVSAFGQAAEIVSAQDAAGIKVKGE
;
A
#
# COMPACT_ATOMS: atom_id res chain seq x y z
N MET A 1 -33.58 75.57 -12.84
CA MET A 1 -33.54 77.04 -12.68
C MET A 1 -32.15 77.40 -12.21
N ASN A 2 -31.33 78.03 -13.04
CA ASN A 2 -29.96 78.40 -12.65
C ASN A 2 -30.02 79.78 -11.99
N ILE A 3 -29.82 79.83 -10.68
CA ILE A 3 -29.81 81.08 -9.92
C ILE A 3 -28.42 81.69 -10.08
N ASP A 4 -28.34 82.87 -10.68
CA ASP A 4 -27.10 83.65 -10.71
C ASP A 4 -26.84 84.26 -9.33
N LYS A 5 -26.10 83.52 -8.51
CA LYS A 5 -25.75 83.91 -7.15
C LYS A 5 -24.88 85.15 -7.10
N GLN A 6 -24.06 85.39 -8.12
CA GLN A 6 -23.19 86.56 -8.15
C GLN A 6 -24.01 87.83 -8.39
N THR A 7 -24.92 87.80 -9.35
CA THR A 7 -25.89 88.89 -9.56
C THR A 7 -26.73 89.17 -8.30
N LEU A 8 -27.12 88.14 -7.55
CA LEU A 8 -27.83 88.33 -6.27
C LEU A 8 -26.93 88.93 -5.18
N ARG A 9 -25.68 88.46 -5.03
CA ARG A 9 -24.73 89.04 -4.08
C ARG A 9 -24.48 90.51 -4.37
N GLU A 10 -24.27 90.89 -5.63
CA GLU A 10 -24.08 92.28 -6.04
C GLU A 10 -25.32 93.14 -5.77
N ARG A 11 -26.52 92.60 -6.02
CA ARG A 11 -27.79 93.32 -5.80
C ARG A 11 -28.08 93.62 -4.33
N TYR A 12 -27.80 92.67 -3.44
CA TYR A 12 -28.11 92.78 -2.00
C TYR A 12 -26.90 93.25 -1.17
N SER A 13 -25.78 93.58 -1.81
CA SER A 13 -24.64 94.20 -1.15
C SER A 13 -24.88 95.69 -0.89
N PRO A 14 -24.29 96.24 0.21
CA PRO A 14 -24.28 97.68 0.47
C PRO A 14 -23.89 98.49 -0.75
N LYS A 15 -24.72 99.47 -1.13
CA LYS A 15 -24.41 100.37 -2.23
C LYS A 15 -23.30 101.35 -1.82
N PRO A 16 -22.32 101.62 -2.71
CA PRO A 16 -21.30 102.63 -2.43
C PRO A 16 -21.94 104.01 -2.29
N VAL A 17 -21.31 104.86 -1.50
CA VAL A 17 -21.70 106.26 -1.35
C VAL A 17 -21.52 106.96 -2.71
N PRO A 18 -22.54 107.67 -3.23
CA PRO A 18 -22.44 108.34 -4.51
C PRO A 18 -21.49 109.54 -4.44
N GLU A 19 -20.78 109.78 -5.53
CA GLU A 19 -19.98 110.99 -5.73
C GLU A 19 -20.87 112.15 -6.20
N CYS A 20 -20.49 113.38 -5.85
CA CYS A 20 -21.18 114.57 -6.28
C CYS A 20 -21.00 114.78 -7.79
N HIS A 21 -22.09 114.81 -8.56
CA HIS A 21 -22.01 115.08 -10.00
C HIS A 21 -21.56 116.51 -10.37
N ILE A 22 -21.43 117.41 -9.39
CA ILE A 22 -21.00 118.81 -9.58
C ILE A 22 -19.50 118.98 -9.31
N CYS A 23 -18.95 118.37 -8.25
CA CYS A 23 -17.54 118.52 -7.87
C CYS A 23 -16.73 117.22 -7.77
N GLY A 24 -17.37 116.05 -7.85
CA GLY A 24 -16.72 114.74 -7.76
C GLY A 24 -16.43 114.23 -6.35
N GLU A 25 -16.65 115.04 -5.31
CA GLU A 25 -16.40 114.64 -3.91
C GLU A 25 -17.43 113.65 -3.38
N GLU A 26 -17.02 112.80 -2.43
CA GLU A 26 -17.89 111.82 -1.77
C GLU A 26 -19.01 112.54 -1.00
N MET A 27 -20.26 112.16 -1.29
CA MET A 27 -21.41 112.82 -0.69
C MET A 27 -21.67 112.32 0.73
N THR A 28 -22.25 113.17 1.58
CA THR A 28 -22.61 112.77 2.95
C THR A 28 -24.10 112.45 3.04
N ILE A 29 -24.47 111.53 3.93
CA ILE A 29 -25.86 111.16 4.19
C ILE A 29 -26.57 112.33 4.88
N GLN A 30 -27.68 112.80 4.29
CA GLN A 30 -28.49 113.90 4.84
C GLN A 30 -29.78 113.41 5.48
N GLN A 31 -30.33 112.32 4.94
CA GLN A 31 -31.55 111.70 5.45
C GLN A 31 -31.54 110.21 5.15
N MET A 32 -31.92 109.40 6.13
CA MET A 32 -32.16 107.98 5.96
C MET A 32 -33.61 107.69 6.32
N SER A 33 -34.39 107.18 5.36
CA SER A 33 -35.72 106.64 5.64
C SER A 33 -35.84 105.24 5.06
N ALA A 34 -35.88 104.22 5.92
CA ALA A 34 -35.96 102.80 5.56
C ALA A 34 -35.06 102.43 4.36
N SER A 35 -35.63 102.29 3.16
CA SER A 35 -34.94 101.90 1.93
C SER A 35 -34.49 103.08 1.04
N ARG A 36 -34.61 104.33 1.49
CA ARG A 36 -34.19 105.52 0.74
C ARG A 36 -33.18 106.32 1.54
N ILE A 37 -31.97 106.41 0.99
CA ILE A 37 -30.88 107.21 1.53
C ILE A 37 -30.71 108.43 0.63
N THR A 38 -30.90 109.62 1.18
CA THR A 38 -30.64 110.87 0.48
C THR A 38 -29.24 111.35 0.84
N TYR A 39 -28.39 111.43 -0.19
CA TYR A 39 -27.06 111.98 -0.13
C TYR A 39 -27.08 113.43 -0.60
N GLY A 40 -26.22 114.27 -0.01
CA GLY A 40 -26.03 115.68 -0.39
C GLY A 40 -24.56 116.06 -0.31
N CYS A 41 -24.10 116.90 -1.24
CA CYS A 41 -22.76 117.46 -1.19
C CYS A 41 -22.79 118.75 -0.38
N THR A 42 -22.48 118.63 0.91
CA THR A 42 -22.45 119.76 1.84
C THR A 42 -21.24 120.67 1.63
N GLY A 43 -20.19 120.18 0.95
CA GLY A 43 -18.91 120.89 0.83
C GLY A 43 -18.25 121.15 2.18
N ALA A 44 -18.68 120.44 3.22
CA ALA A 44 -18.25 120.58 4.60
C ALA A 44 -17.16 119.56 4.90
N THR A 45 -16.02 120.04 5.37
CA THR A 45 -14.95 119.23 5.93
C THR A 45 -14.95 119.41 7.45
N TYR A 46 -14.72 118.31 8.16
CA TYR A 46 -14.75 118.26 9.61
C TYR A 46 -13.32 118.02 10.10
N ASP A 47 -12.78 118.96 10.86
CA ASP A 47 -11.50 118.82 11.58
C ASP A 47 -11.67 119.12 13.07
N ASP A 48 -10.56 119.06 13.83
CA ASP A 48 -10.54 119.34 15.27
C ASP A 48 -10.94 120.79 15.63
N LYS A 49 -11.07 121.69 14.65
CA LYS A 49 -11.49 123.09 14.81
C LYS A 49 -12.95 123.32 14.45
N GLY A 50 -13.66 122.31 13.97
CA GLY A 50 -15.09 122.33 13.67
C GLY A 50 -15.41 122.18 12.18
N CYS A 51 -16.67 122.43 11.84
CA CYS A 51 -17.15 122.35 10.46
C CYS A 51 -16.69 123.58 9.67
N HIS A 52 -15.96 123.36 8.58
CA HIS A 52 -15.57 124.39 7.63
C HIS A 52 -16.05 124.02 6.23
N TYR A 53 -16.55 125.01 5.50
CA TYR A 53 -17.06 124.83 4.14
C TYR A 53 -16.00 125.26 3.13
N ALA A 54 -15.95 124.59 1.98
CA ALA A 54 -15.09 125.00 0.88
C ALA A 54 -15.38 126.45 0.42
N GLU A 55 -14.41 127.11 -0.20
CA GLU A 55 -14.52 128.52 -0.55
C GLU A 55 -15.74 128.81 -1.45
N GLY A 56 -16.58 129.77 -1.05
CA GLY A 56 -17.83 130.11 -1.74
C GLY A 56 -19.03 129.19 -1.40
N ARG A 57 -18.87 128.24 -0.48
CA ARG A 57 -19.93 127.34 -0.01
C ARG A 57 -20.50 127.77 1.34
N SER A 58 -21.77 127.46 1.58
CA SER A 58 -22.43 127.67 2.88
C SER A 58 -23.45 126.58 3.18
N ILE A 59 -23.96 126.54 4.42
CA ILE A 59 -25.01 125.59 4.79
C ILE A 59 -26.23 125.73 3.86
N ALA A 60 -26.67 124.61 3.29
CA ALA A 60 -27.80 124.53 2.37
C ALA A 60 -27.73 125.51 1.17
N ASP A 61 -26.53 125.68 0.60
CA ASP A 61 -26.35 126.47 -0.61
C ASP A 61 -26.94 125.80 -1.88
N ASP A 62 -26.96 126.54 -2.99
CA ASP A 62 -27.49 126.06 -4.27
C ASP A 62 -26.82 124.76 -4.71
N HIS A 63 -25.52 124.58 -4.42
CA HIS A 63 -24.82 123.34 -4.71
C HIS A 63 -25.32 122.20 -3.84
N TYR A 64 -25.53 122.41 -2.53
CA TYR A 64 -26.15 121.41 -1.68
C TYR A 64 -27.53 121.02 -2.21
N GLU A 65 -28.39 121.98 -2.58
CA GLU A 65 -29.74 121.68 -3.10
C GLU A 65 -29.68 120.91 -4.43
N GLN A 66 -28.85 121.37 -5.38
CA GLN A 66 -28.71 120.76 -6.70
C GLN A 66 -27.98 119.41 -6.68
N SER A 67 -27.10 119.18 -5.71
CA SER A 67 -26.32 117.94 -5.61
C SER A 67 -27.12 116.76 -5.06
N ARG A 68 -28.29 116.98 -4.44
CA ARG A 68 -29.02 115.92 -3.73
C ARG A 68 -29.43 114.77 -4.64
N VAL A 69 -29.06 113.56 -4.23
CA VAL A 69 -29.48 112.31 -4.87
C VAL A 69 -30.12 111.39 -3.84
N THR A 70 -31.23 110.77 -4.19
CA THR A 70 -31.84 109.72 -3.36
C THR A 70 -31.59 108.37 -3.98
N VAL A 71 -30.82 107.53 -3.28
CA VAL A 71 -30.54 106.16 -3.67
C VAL A 71 -31.48 105.24 -2.92
N VAL A 72 -32.11 104.31 -3.65
CA VAL A 72 -32.89 103.23 -3.03
C VAL A 72 -31.91 102.15 -2.57
N ASP A 73 -31.78 101.96 -1.27
CA ASP A 73 -31.00 100.88 -0.69
C ASP A 73 -31.87 99.61 -0.59
N VAL A 74 -31.42 98.54 -1.25
CA VAL A 74 -32.05 97.22 -1.25
C VAL A 74 -31.13 96.17 -0.64
N SER A 75 -30.09 96.61 0.07
CA SER A 75 -29.12 95.73 0.71
C SER A 75 -29.80 94.91 1.80
N ASP A 76 -29.52 93.61 1.83
CA ASP A 76 -30.13 92.69 2.79
C ASP A 76 -29.06 91.69 3.27
N PRO A 77 -28.55 91.84 4.51
CA PRO A 77 -27.52 90.96 5.05
C PRO A 77 -28.03 89.52 5.26
N ASP A 78 -29.33 89.31 5.47
CA ASP A 78 -29.90 87.98 5.67
C ASP A 78 -29.89 87.20 4.34
N VAL A 79 -30.17 87.87 3.23
CA VAL A 79 -30.07 87.26 1.89
C VAL A 79 -28.63 86.87 1.56
N LEU A 80 -27.64 87.70 1.91
CA LEU A 80 -26.22 87.37 1.73
C LEU A 80 -25.79 86.16 2.58
N ALA A 81 -26.22 86.10 3.84
CA ALA A 81 -25.98 84.96 4.72
C ALA A 81 -26.59 83.66 4.17
N LEU A 82 -27.80 83.72 3.62
CA LEU A 82 -28.45 82.58 2.97
C LEU A 82 -27.69 82.11 1.71
N LEU A 83 -27.10 83.03 0.94
CA LEU A 83 -26.25 82.69 -0.21
C LEU A 83 -24.96 81.98 0.23
N ASP A 84 -24.32 82.42 1.32
CA ASP A 84 -23.17 81.75 1.92
C ASP A 84 -23.52 80.34 2.41
N GLU A 85 -24.66 80.17 3.09
CA GLU A 85 -25.15 78.86 3.50
C GLU A 85 -25.45 77.95 2.31
N LEU A 86 -26.04 78.50 1.25
CA LEU A 86 -26.35 77.75 0.04
C LEU A 86 -25.07 77.30 -0.68
N ASP A 87 -24.02 78.12 -0.70
CA ASP A 87 -22.71 77.74 -1.25
C ASP A 87 -22.07 76.60 -0.43
N LYS A 88 -22.11 76.69 0.90
CA LYS A 88 -21.64 75.62 1.80
C LYS A 88 -22.40 74.31 1.58
N LYS A 89 -23.74 74.37 1.50
CA LYS A 89 -24.57 73.18 1.23
C LYS A 89 -24.28 72.57 -0.14
N GLN A 90 -24.04 73.39 -1.16
CA GLN A 90 -23.65 72.89 -2.48
C GLN A 90 -22.27 72.22 -2.49
N GLN A 91 -21.30 72.78 -1.77
CA GLN A 91 -19.99 72.14 -1.60
C GLN A 91 -20.12 70.80 -0.87
N TYR A 92 -20.92 70.75 0.19
CA TYR A 92 -21.19 69.51 0.92
C TYR A 92 -21.83 68.44 0.02
N ILE A 93 -22.84 68.80 -0.78
CA ILE A 93 -23.48 67.88 -1.74
C ILE A 93 -22.44 67.33 -2.72
N LYS A 94 -21.59 68.19 -3.30
CA LYS A 94 -20.52 67.75 -4.22
C LYS A 94 -19.57 66.73 -3.57
N LEU A 95 -19.14 66.98 -2.33
CA LEU A 95 -18.27 66.06 -1.60
C LEU A 95 -18.97 64.72 -1.35
N ARG A 96 -20.25 64.75 -0.95
CA ARG A 96 -21.06 63.55 -0.73
C ARG A 96 -21.28 62.76 -2.02
N ASP A 97 -21.49 63.44 -3.14
CA ASP A 97 -21.65 62.79 -4.43
C ASP A 97 -20.35 62.10 -4.86
N GLN A 98 -19.20 62.74 -4.65
CA GLN A 98 -17.88 62.13 -4.89
C GLN A 98 -17.65 60.91 -3.99
N GLU A 99 -17.92 61.03 -2.69
CA GLU A 99 -17.82 59.90 -1.75
C GLU A 99 -18.72 58.74 -2.17
N ASN A 100 -19.95 59.03 -2.60
CA ASN A 100 -20.90 58.01 -3.07
C ASN A 100 -20.40 57.31 -4.34
N GLU A 101 -19.78 58.05 -5.26
CA GLU A 101 -19.14 57.48 -6.46
C GLU A 101 -17.98 56.56 -6.10
N ASP A 102 -17.09 56.99 -5.21
CA ASP A 102 -15.94 56.19 -4.75
C ASP A 102 -16.40 54.91 -4.02
N ILE A 103 -17.47 55.01 -3.21
CA ILE A 103 -18.09 53.86 -2.57
C ILE A 103 -18.67 52.91 -3.61
N ALA A 104 -19.38 53.41 -4.63
CA ALA A 104 -19.96 52.58 -5.68
C ALA A 104 -18.88 51.82 -6.46
N LEU A 105 -17.77 52.48 -6.78
CA LEU A 105 -16.61 51.85 -7.44
C LEU A 105 -15.98 50.76 -6.56
N THR A 106 -15.83 51.03 -5.26
CA THR A 106 -15.24 50.07 -4.31
C THR A 106 -16.14 48.86 -4.12
N VAL A 107 -17.45 49.06 -3.94
CA VAL A 107 -18.43 47.97 -3.85
C VAL A 107 -18.47 47.15 -5.14
N GLY A 108 -18.33 47.81 -6.31
CA GLY A 108 -18.20 47.13 -7.60
C GLY A 108 -17.00 46.18 -7.66
N LYS A 109 -15.81 46.64 -7.23
CA LYS A 109 -14.60 45.81 -7.16
C LYS A 109 -14.78 44.61 -6.22
N LEU A 110 -15.29 44.85 -5.02
CA LEU A 110 -15.51 43.80 -4.02
C LEU A 110 -16.51 42.73 -4.51
N ARG A 111 -17.54 43.12 -5.27
CA ARG A 111 -18.48 42.15 -5.87
C ARG A 111 -17.78 41.22 -6.86
N VAL A 112 -16.93 41.77 -7.73
CA VAL A 112 -16.18 40.96 -8.70
C VAL A 112 -15.23 39.99 -7.99
N GLU A 113 -14.50 40.48 -6.98
CA GLU A 113 -13.63 39.63 -6.17
C GLU A 113 -14.41 38.51 -5.48
N LEU A 114 -15.55 38.83 -4.87
CA LEU A 114 -16.41 37.84 -4.20
C LEU A 114 -16.87 36.74 -5.17
N GLU A 115 -17.30 37.09 -6.38
CA GLU A 115 -17.68 36.09 -7.39
C GLU A 115 -16.49 35.22 -7.82
N HIS A 116 -15.29 35.79 -7.92
CA HIS A 116 -14.08 35.01 -8.18
C HIS A 116 -13.75 34.04 -7.03
N TYR A 117 -13.91 34.46 -5.76
CA TYR A 117 -13.72 33.60 -4.60
C TYR A 117 -14.72 32.43 -4.59
N LYS A 118 -16.02 32.70 -4.82
CA LYS A 118 -17.04 31.64 -4.92
C LYS A 118 -16.72 30.63 -6.02
N SER A 119 -16.37 31.09 -7.22
CA SER A 119 -15.96 30.21 -8.32
C SER A 119 -14.72 29.37 -7.97
N ARG A 120 -13.79 29.92 -7.18
CA ARG A 120 -12.64 29.15 -6.69
C ARG A 120 -13.06 28.09 -5.66
N GLU A 121 -13.95 28.42 -4.72
CA GLU A 121 -14.47 27.45 -3.74
C GLU A 121 -15.23 26.31 -4.40
N GLU A 122 -16.04 26.58 -5.42
CA GLU A 122 -16.74 25.55 -6.19
C GLU A 122 -15.75 24.59 -6.89
N ARG A 123 -14.70 25.14 -7.51
CA ARG A 123 -13.64 24.33 -8.14
C ARG A 123 -12.90 23.46 -7.13
N VAL A 124 -12.55 24.03 -5.97
CA VAL A 124 -11.88 23.28 -4.90
C VAL A 124 -12.78 22.17 -4.38
N THR A 125 -14.06 22.45 -4.15
CA THR A 125 -15.03 21.45 -3.69
C THR A 125 -15.14 20.30 -4.69
N LYS A 126 -15.26 20.60 -5.99
CA LYS A 126 -15.28 19.57 -7.04
C LYS A 126 -14.01 18.73 -7.05
N LEU A 127 -12.83 19.38 -6.98
CA LEU A 127 -11.54 18.68 -6.96
C LEU A 127 -11.43 17.72 -5.77
N VAL A 128 -11.88 18.14 -4.59
CA VAL A 128 -11.87 17.31 -3.38
C VAL A 128 -12.78 16.08 -3.55
N LEU A 129 -13.98 16.25 -4.12
CA LEU A 129 -14.89 15.13 -4.39
C LEU A 129 -14.32 14.15 -5.43
N ASP A 130 -13.77 14.67 -6.53
CA ASP A 130 -13.13 13.85 -7.58
C ASP A 130 -11.90 13.10 -7.01
N ASN A 131 -11.12 13.74 -6.13
CA ASN A 131 -10.00 13.09 -5.46
C ASN A 131 -10.46 12.01 -4.48
N SER A 132 -11.51 12.27 -3.69
CA SER A 132 -12.10 11.28 -2.76
C SER A 132 -12.56 10.02 -3.51
N THR A 133 -13.34 10.19 -4.58
CA THR A 133 -13.80 9.06 -5.41
C THR A 133 -12.63 8.31 -6.06
N SER A 134 -11.57 9.01 -6.45
CA SER A 134 -10.34 8.39 -6.93
C SER A 134 -9.64 7.55 -5.85
N TRP A 135 -9.61 8.00 -4.59
CA TRP A 135 -9.06 7.22 -3.49
C TRP A 135 -9.90 5.98 -3.19
N ASP A 136 -11.22 6.09 -3.20
CA ASP A 136 -12.13 4.96 -2.94
C ASP A 136 -11.86 3.81 -3.92
N VAL A 137 -11.74 4.13 -5.22
CA VAL A 137 -11.40 3.13 -6.27
C VAL A 137 -10.01 2.51 -6.05
N LEU A 138 -9.04 3.28 -5.56
CA LEU A 138 -7.70 2.75 -5.25
C LEU A 138 -7.73 1.82 -4.04
N TYR A 139 -8.50 2.15 -3.01
CA TYR A 139 -8.69 1.30 -1.84
C TYR A 139 -9.38 -0.03 -2.19
N GLU A 140 -10.45 0.00 -3.00
CA GLU A 140 -11.11 -1.22 -3.48
C GLU A 140 -10.13 -2.12 -4.26
N LYS A 141 -9.29 -1.54 -5.12
CA LYS A 141 -8.26 -2.28 -5.85
C LYS A 141 -7.20 -2.89 -4.93
N LEU A 142 -6.82 -2.17 -3.88
CA LEU A 142 -5.87 -2.63 -2.87
C LEU A 142 -6.46 -3.82 -2.10
N GLU A 143 -7.67 -3.68 -1.57
CA GLU A 143 -8.37 -4.74 -0.83
C GLU A 143 -8.56 -5.99 -1.70
N ALA A 144 -8.96 -5.81 -2.97
CA ALA A 144 -9.07 -6.92 -3.91
C ALA A 144 -7.71 -7.59 -4.21
N ALA A 145 -6.60 -6.83 -4.22
CA ALA A 145 -5.27 -7.38 -4.41
C ALA A 145 -4.80 -8.16 -3.17
N GLU A 146 -5.03 -7.62 -1.97
CA GLU A 146 -4.71 -8.29 -0.71
C GLU A 146 -5.48 -9.61 -0.58
N LYS A 147 -6.77 -9.62 -0.95
CA LYS A 147 -7.58 -10.85 -0.99
C LYS A 147 -6.99 -11.89 -1.95
N ARG A 148 -6.62 -11.49 -3.18
CA ARG A 148 -5.98 -12.41 -4.13
C ARG A 148 -4.67 -13.00 -3.60
N ILE A 149 -3.85 -12.18 -2.92
CA ILE A 149 -2.60 -12.64 -2.32
C ILE A 149 -2.87 -13.65 -1.20
N ALA A 150 -3.88 -13.40 -0.36
CA ALA A 150 -4.28 -14.32 0.70
C ALA A 150 -4.76 -15.66 0.14
N GLU A 151 -5.63 -15.65 -0.88
CA GLU A 151 -6.11 -16.85 -1.57
C GLU A 151 -4.96 -17.63 -2.23
N GLN A 152 -4.04 -16.94 -2.89
CA GLN A 152 -2.85 -17.58 -3.47
C GLN A 152 -1.96 -18.21 -2.39
N ARG A 153 -1.77 -17.53 -1.25
CA ARG A 153 -0.98 -18.05 -0.14
C ARG A 153 -1.60 -19.34 0.41
N GLU A 154 -2.91 -19.36 0.62
CA GLU A 154 -3.63 -20.56 1.08
C GLU A 154 -3.51 -21.71 0.08
N TYR A 155 -3.65 -21.42 -1.22
CA TYR A 155 -3.45 -22.42 -2.28
C TYR A 155 -2.04 -23.03 -2.24
N TYR A 156 -0.99 -22.20 -2.20
CA TYR A 156 0.38 -22.70 -2.17
C TYR A 156 0.71 -23.44 -0.87
N GLU A 157 0.17 -22.99 0.26
CA GLU A 157 0.33 -23.69 1.54
C GLU A 157 -0.32 -25.09 1.50
N GLY A 158 -1.48 -25.23 0.84
CA GLY A 158 -2.12 -26.51 0.58
C GLY A 158 -1.30 -27.44 -0.32
N VAL A 159 -0.75 -26.94 -1.44
CA VAL A 159 0.11 -27.72 -2.35
C VAL A 159 1.38 -28.19 -1.64
N ILE A 160 2.00 -27.32 -0.83
CA ILE A 160 3.20 -27.66 -0.05
C ILE A 160 2.86 -28.74 1.00
N ALA A 161 1.72 -28.63 1.67
CA ALA A 161 1.30 -29.60 2.68
C ALA A 161 1.04 -30.99 2.06
N ASP A 162 0.33 -31.05 0.93
CA ASP A 162 0.07 -32.31 0.21
C ASP A 162 1.38 -32.93 -0.31
N GLY A 163 2.24 -32.12 -0.92
CA GLY A 163 3.55 -32.55 -1.39
C GLY A 163 4.43 -33.09 -0.25
N SER A 164 4.45 -32.40 0.89
CA SER A 164 5.22 -32.83 2.07
C SER A 164 4.70 -34.15 2.63
N LYS A 165 3.37 -34.35 2.65
CA LYS A 165 2.76 -35.61 3.07
C LYS A 165 3.16 -36.75 2.14
N ARG A 166 3.10 -36.54 0.82
CA ARG A 166 3.49 -37.55 -0.17
C ARG A 166 4.96 -37.94 -0.07
N ILE A 167 5.84 -36.98 0.18
CA ILE A 167 7.28 -37.23 0.41
C ILE A 167 7.45 -38.11 1.66
N ALA A 168 6.83 -37.76 2.78
CA ALA A 168 6.92 -38.56 4.01
C ALA A 168 6.40 -40.00 3.83
N GLU A 169 5.32 -40.19 3.08
CA GLU A 169 4.81 -41.52 2.73
C GLU A 169 5.83 -42.33 1.91
N LEU A 170 6.47 -41.69 0.92
CA LEU A 170 7.49 -42.32 0.09
C LEU A 170 8.75 -42.66 0.89
N GLU A 171 9.23 -41.75 1.74
CA GLU A 171 10.40 -41.97 2.61
C GLU A 171 10.15 -43.15 3.57
N ASN A 172 8.94 -43.27 4.12
CA ASN A 172 8.58 -44.42 4.96
C ASN A 172 8.53 -45.73 4.17
N SER A 173 7.95 -45.71 2.96
CA SER A 173 7.91 -46.89 2.08
C SER A 173 9.31 -47.31 1.63
N GLU A 174 10.19 -46.37 1.33
CA GLU A 174 11.58 -46.64 0.94
C GLU A 174 12.35 -47.26 2.10
N THR A 175 12.21 -46.70 3.30
CA THR A 175 12.80 -47.25 4.51
C THR A 175 12.32 -48.68 4.77
N GLN A 176 11.03 -48.95 4.55
CA GLN A 176 10.47 -50.30 4.67
C GLN A 176 11.09 -51.26 3.65
N LEU A 177 11.17 -50.87 2.37
CA LEU A 177 11.76 -51.72 1.33
C LEU A 177 13.25 -52.02 1.57
N ILE A 178 14.00 -51.06 2.11
CA ILE A 178 15.39 -51.27 2.53
C ILE A 178 15.45 -52.34 3.63
N ASN A 179 14.61 -52.22 4.66
CA ASN A 179 14.57 -53.20 5.75
C ASN A 179 14.16 -54.60 5.25
N GLU A 180 13.18 -54.69 4.36
CA GLU A 180 12.72 -55.95 3.77
C GLU A 180 13.81 -56.58 2.89
N ARG A 181 14.51 -55.77 2.09
CA ARG A 181 15.67 -56.22 1.29
C ARG A 181 16.78 -56.74 2.19
N ASP A 182 17.16 -56.00 3.23
CA ASP A 182 18.25 -56.39 4.13
C ASP A 182 17.90 -57.68 4.89
N ALA A 183 16.63 -57.86 5.26
CA ALA A 183 16.14 -59.11 5.85
C ALA A 183 16.21 -60.29 4.86
N ALA A 184 15.81 -60.09 3.60
CA ALA A 184 15.90 -61.11 2.56
C ALA A 184 17.36 -61.46 2.23
N GLU A 185 18.25 -60.46 2.16
CA GLU A 185 19.68 -60.63 1.97
C GLU A 185 20.29 -61.48 3.09
N SER A 186 19.94 -61.19 4.35
CA SER A 186 20.41 -61.99 5.49
C SER A 186 19.90 -63.43 5.42
N ALA A 187 18.62 -63.63 5.09
CA ALA A 187 18.04 -64.98 5.00
C ALA A 187 18.72 -65.81 3.89
N LEU A 188 18.96 -65.20 2.72
CA LEU A 188 19.68 -65.85 1.62
C LEU A 188 21.14 -66.12 1.97
N ALA A 189 21.81 -65.19 2.67
CA ALA A 189 23.17 -65.40 3.14
C ALA A 189 23.28 -66.58 4.12
N ASP A 190 22.30 -66.73 5.02
CA ASP A 190 22.24 -67.87 5.94
C ASP A 190 22.01 -69.19 5.21
N MET A 191 21.12 -69.22 4.21
CA MET A 191 20.91 -70.39 3.35
C MET A 191 22.17 -70.77 2.57
N TYR A 192 22.81 -69.77 1.95
CA TYR A 192 24.05 -69.95 1.20
C TYR A 192 25.17 -70.50 2.09
N GLN A 193 25.33 -69.93 3.29
CA GLN A 193 26.31 -70.38 4.26
C GLN A 193 26.03 -71.81 4.74
N ALA A 194 24.78 -72.18 4.96
CA ALA A 194 24.42 -73.54 5.35
C ALA A 194 24.78 -74.58 4.27
N ALA A 195 24.64 -74.22 2.99
CA ALA A 195 24.95 -75.13 1.88
C ALA A 195 26.44 -75.17 1.50
N THR A 196 27.13 -74.04 1.57
CA THR A 196 28.51 -73.90 1.06
C THR A 196 29.57 -73.90 2.16
N GLY A 197 29.21 -73.51 3.39
CA GLY A 197 30.11 -73.34 4.53
C GLY A 197 30.64 -71.91 4.72
N GLU A 198 30.44 -71.01 3.75
CA GLU A 198 30.93 -69.62 3.78
C GLU A 198 29.80 -68.65 3.48
N ARG A 199 29.91 -67.40 3.96
CA ARG A 199 28.91 -66.38 3.60
C ARG A 199 29.17 -65.84 2.19
N PRO A 200 28.11 -65.50 1.43
CA PRO A 200 28.28 -64.90 0.12
C PRO A 200 28.85 -63.49 0.23
N GLU A 201 29.69 -63.12 -0.73
CA GLU A 201 30.15 -61.74 -0.91
C GLU A 201 29.30 -61.05 -1.99
N TRP A 202 28.29 -60.32 -1.56
CA TRP A 202 27.40 -59.61 -2.47
C TRP A 202 28.16 -58.56 -3.27
N SER A 203 27.94 -58.54 -4.58
CA SER A 203 28.52 -57.54 -5.47
C SER A 203 27.63 -57.32 -6.69
N ASN A 204 27.95 -56.30 -7.49
CA ASN A 204 27.23 -56.07 -8.76
C ASN A 204 27.34 -57.24 -9.75
N MET A 205 28.31 -58.15 -9.56
CA MET A 205 28.55 -59.31 -10.43
C MET A 205 28.10 -60.63 -9.80
N PHE A 206 27.65 -60.60 -8.54
CA PHE A 206 27.20 -61.77 -7.80
C PHE A 206 25.98 -61.37 -6.94
N GLY A 207 24.80 -61.70 -7.46
CA GLY A 207 23.51 -61.37 -6.88
C GLY A 207 22.77 -62.57 -6.31
N PHE A 208 21.52 -62.33 -5.91
CA PHE A 208 20.70 -63.34 -5.24
C PHE A 208 20.46 -64.60 -6.08
N SER A 209 20.30 -64.48 -7.40
CA SER A 209 20.14 -65.64 -8.29
C SER A 209 21.40 -66.50 -8.31
N ASP A 210 22.57 -65.88 -8.42
CA ASP A 210 23.85 -66.59 -8.48
C ASP A 210 24.08 -67.38 -7.18
N ALA A 211 23.73 -66.79 -6.03
CA ALA A 211 23.79 -67.46 -4.74
C ALA A 211 22.83 -68.68 -4.68
N VAL A 212 21.60 -68.54 -5.19
CA VAL A 212 20.63 -69.64 -5.21
C VAL A 212 21.09 -70.77 -6.15
N ASP A 213 21.61 -70.44 -7.33
CA ASP A 213 22.11 -71.42 -8.29
C ASP A 213 23.26 -72.28 -7.68
N VAL A 214 24.17 -71.63 -6.94
CA VAL A 214 25.25 -72.35 -6.22
C VAL A 214 24.70 -73.26 -5.13
N VAL A 215 23.68 -72.81 -4.38
CA VAL A 215 23.02 -73.63 -3.35
C VAL A 215 22.34 -74.85 -3.98
N GLU A 216 21.64 -74.66 -5.09
CA GLU A 216 20.97 -75.73 -5.83
C GLU A 216 21.97 -76.77 -6.32
N GLU A 217 23.09 -76.33 -6.91
CA GLU A 217 24.16 -77.24 -7.34
C GLU A 217 24.74 -78.03 -6.15
N ARG A 218 24.99 -77.37 -5.02
CA ARG A 218 25.49 -78.05 -3.81
C ARG A 218 24.51 -79.08 -3.27
N LEU A 219 23.22 -78.74 -3.20
CA LEU A 219 22.18 -79.69 -2.77
C LEU A 219 22.13 -80.91 -3.69
N ALA A 220 22.15 -80.71 -5.01
CA ALA A 220 22.20 -81.82 -5.97
C ALA A 220 23.42 -82.73 -5.76
N THR A 221 24.60 -82.15 -5.47
CA THR A 221 25.79 -82.95 -5.15
C THR A 221 25.66 -83.72 -3.83
N LEU A 222 25.05 -83.13 -2.80
CA LEU A 222 24.82 -83.78 -1.51
C LEU A 222 23.81 -84.92 -1.61
N GLU A 223 22.71 -84.73 -2.34
CA GLU A 223 21.68 -85.76 -2.59
C GLU A 223 22.24 -86.95 -3.39
N ALA A 224 23.08 -86.67 -4.39
CA ALA A 224 23.80 -87.70 -5.13
C ALA A 224 24.74 -88.52 -4.21
N ASN A 225 25.41 -87.86 -3.26
CA ASN A 225 26.26 -88.54 -2.27
C ASN A 225 25.43 -89.33 -1.24
N GLN A 226 24.30 -88.81 -0.77
CA GLN A 226 23.43 -89.50 0.19
C GLN A 226 22.79 -90.77 -0.40
N SER A 227 22.54 -90.77 -1.71
CA SER A 227 22.07 -91.93 -2.47
C SER A 227 23.13 -93.04 -2.60
N GLN A 228 24.36 -92.83 -2.09
CA GLN A 228 25.43 -93.84 -2.03
C GLN A 228 25.31 -94.83 -0.86
N THR A 229 24.16 -95.01 -0.19
CA THR A 229 23.84 -96.39 0.24
C THR A 229 23.63 -97.21 -1.02
N THR A 230 24.74 -97.71 -1.56
CA THR A 230 24.76 -98.42 -2.84
C THR A 230 23.72 -99.54 -2.80
N PRO A 231 23.03 -99.84 -3.93
CA PRO A 231 22.15 -101.01 -4.02
C PRO A 231 22.85 -102.28 -3.51
N THR A 232 24.18 -102.37 -3.71
CA THR A 232 25.06 -103.38 -3.17
C THR A 232 25.12 -103.39 -1.63
N GLY A 233 25.26 -102.23 -0.97
CA GLY A 233 25.21 -102.13 0.48
C GLY A 233 23.84 -102.50 1.07
N ILE A 234 22.75 -102.07 0.42
CA ILE A 234 21.38 -102.45 0.81
C ILE A 234 21.17 -103.97 0.66
N GLN A 235 21.66 -104.55 -0.43
CA GLN A 235 21.60 -105.99 -0.69
C GLN A 235 22.42 -106.77 0.34
N LEU A 236 23.65 -106.34 0.64
CA LEU A 236 24.52 -106.97 1.65
C LEU A 236 23.85 -107.00 3.02
N ILE A 237 23.23 -105.88 3.44
CA ILE A 237 22.49 -105.81 4.71
C ILE A 237 21.28 -106.75 4.70
N THR A 238 20.53 -106.78 3.60
CA THR A 238 19.33 -107.63 3.46
C THR A 238 19.70 -109.12 3.52
N GLU A 239 20.73 -109.53 2.79
CA GLU A 239 21.23 -110.89 2.78
C GLU A 239 21.82 -111.28 4.15
N ALA A 240 22.53 -110.37 4.81
CA ALA A 240 23.06 -110.60 6.16
C ALA A 240 21.94 -110.84 7.18
N ILE A 241 20.85 -110.08 7.09
CA ILE A 241 19.66 -110.28 7.95
C ILE A 241 19.06 -111.67 7.69
N GLY A 242 18.91 -112.07 6.43
CA GLY A 242 18.41 -113.40 6.05
C GLY A 242 19.28 -114.54 6.59
N ALA A 243 20.61 -114.40 6.47
CA ALA A 243 21.56 -115.39 6.96
C ALA A 243 21.59 -115.50 8.48
N HIS A 244 21.44 -114.39 9.21
CA HIS A 244 21.26 -114.45 10.67
C HIS A 244 20.01 -115.25 11.03
N GLY A 245 18.88 -115.05 10.33
CA GLY A 245 17.67 -115.85 10.51
C GLY A 245 17.91 -117.35 10.26
N TYR A 246 18.66 -117.69 9.21
CA TYR A 246 19.03 -119.07 8.89
C TYR A 246 19.91 -119.72 9.97
N ILE A 247 20.97 -119.03 10.42
CA ILE A 247 21.88 -119.50 11.47
C ILE A 247 21.11 -119.80 12.76
N VAL A 248 20.24 -118.88 13.18
CA VAL A 248 19.39 -119.06 14.37
C VAL A 248 18.46 -120.27 14.18
N GLY A 249 17.84 -120.41 13.00
CA GLY A 249 17.01 -121.57 12.67
C GLY A 249 17.76 -122.90 12.75
N CYS A 250 18.98 -122.98 12.20
CA CYS A 250 19.84 -124.17 12.28
C CYS A 250 20.20 -124.54 13.71
N LEU A 251 20.52 -123.56 14.55
CA LEU A 251 20.82 -123.80 15.97
C LEU A 251 19.61 -124.35 16.74
N LEU A 252 18.42 -123.79 16.51
CA LEU A 252 17.18 -124.28 17.13
C LEU A 252 16.80 -125.70 16.68
N GLN A 253 17.18 -126.10 15.47
CA GLN A 253 16.94 -127.44 14.92
C GLN A 253 18.05 -128.45 15.25
N GLY A 254 19.03 -128.09 16.08
CA GLY A 254 20.11 -128.98 16.50
C GLY A 254 21.15 -129.27 15.40
N ARG A 255 21.29 -128.38 14.42
CA ARG A 255 22.26 -128.45 13.31
C ARG A 255 23.34 -127.36 13.44
N PRO A 256 24.22 -127.44 14.46
CA PRO A 256 25.25 -126.41 14.69
C PRO A 256 26.34 -126.41 13.61
N ASP A 257 26.50 -127.52 12.89
CA ASP A 257 27.38 -127.68 11.74
C ASP A 257 27.03 -126.68 10.62
N LEU A 258 25.75 -126.60 10.23
CA LEU A 258 25.28 -125.68 9.20
C LEU A 258 25.31 -124.22 9.66
N ALA A 259 25.00 -123.98 10.93
CA ALA A 259 25.07 -122.64 11.53
C ALA A 259 26.52 -122.08 11.51
N LEU A 260 27.49 -122.93 11.84
CA LEU A 260 28.91 -122.56 11.82
C LEU A 260 29.41 -122.33 10.39
N GLU A 261 28.98 -123.16 9.44
CA GLU A 261 29.32 -123.00 8.02
C GLU A 261 28.82 -121.66 7.47
N GLU A 262 27.55 -121.34 7.71
CA GLU A 262 26.96 -120.08 7.24
C GLU A 262 27.59 -118.87 7.92
N SER A 263 27.88 -118.95 9.23
CA SER A 263 28.61 -117.90 9.95
C SER A 263 30.00 -117.62 9.35
N ARG A 264 30.75 -118.67 8.96
CA ARG A 264 32.08 -118.52 8.35
C ARG A 264 32.02 -117.82 6.98
N LYS A 265 30.99 -118.09 6.18
CA LYS A 265 30.78 -117.41 4.89
C LYS A 265 30.59 -115.91 5.09
N TRP A 266 29.79 -115.51 6.09
CA TRP A 266 29.55 -114.11 6.40
C TRP A 266 30.72 -113.38 7.03
N VAL A 267 31.53 -114.05 7.86
CA VAL A 267 32.79 -113.47 8.35
C VAL A 267 33.72 -113.12 7.17
N SER A 268 33.80 -113.99 6.16
CA SER A 268 34.57 -113.72 4.95
C SER A 268 33.96 -112.59 4.11
N ALA A 269 32.63 -112.59 3.93
CA ALA A 269 31.92 -111.58 3.14
C ALA A 269 32.05 -110.18 3.75
N PHE A 270 31.89 -110.04 5.07
CA PHE A 270 32.09 -108.77 5.77
C PHE A 270 33.56 -108.32 5.79
N GLY A 271 34.51 -109.25 5.89
CA GLY A 271 35.93 -108.93 5.77
C GLY A 271 36.27 -108.28 4.43
N GLN A 272 35.76 -108.86 3.33
CA GLN A 272 35.91 -108.29 1.99
C GLN A 272 35.20 -106.94 1.83
N ALA A 273 34.00 -106.80 2.40
CA ALA A 273 33.28 -105.53 2.37
C ALA A 273 34.02 -104.41 3.14
N ALA A 274 34.64 -104.73 4.28
CA ALA A 274 35.40 -103.77 5.09
C ALA A 274 36.65 -103.23 4.36
N GLU A 275 37.32 -104.06 3.55
CA GLU A 275 38.44 -103.63 2.71
C GLU A 275 37.99 -102.64 1.62
N ILE A 276 36.82 -102.87 1.02
CA ILE A 276 36.24 -101.98 0.00
C ILE A 276 35.86 -100.62 0.60
N VAL A 277 35.21 -100.60 1.77
CA VAL A 277 34.84 -99.35 2.47
C VAL A 277 36.09 -98.54 2.86
N SER A 278 37.13 -99.20 3.38
CA SER A 278 38.39 -98.55 3.74
C SER A 278 39.11 -97.93 2.54
N ALA A 279 38.98 -98.53 1.35
CA ALA A 279 39.53 -97.99 0.12
C ALA A 279 38.73 -96.80 -0.44
N GLN A 280 37.41 -96.75 -0.22
CA GLN A 280 36.55 -95.62 -0.61
C GLN A 280 36.76 -94.39 0.27
N ASP A 281 36.91 -94.56 1.58
CA ASP A 281 37.24 -93.45 2.50
C ASP A 281 38.58 -92.78 2.14
N ALA A 282 39.57 -93.56 1.70
CA ALA A 282 40.86 -93.03 1.24
C ALA A 282 40.78 -92.22 -0.06
N ALA A 283 39.76 -92.45 -0.90
CA ALA A 283 39.54 -91.71 -2.13
C ALA A 283 38.70 -90.43 -1.92
N GLY A 284 37.74 -90.45 -0.98
CA GLY A 284 36.91 -89.29 -0.62
C GLY A 284 37.66 -88.14 0.09
N ILE A 285 38.82 -88.43 0.69
CA ILE A 285 39.63 -87.44 1.43
C ILE A 285 40.50 -86.56 0.50
N LYS A 286 40.57 -86.83 -0.81
CA LYS A 286 41.47 -86.09 -1.73
C LYS A 286 40.92 -84.80 -2.36
N VAL A 287 39.74 -84.31 -2.00
CA VAL A 287 39.22 -83.03 -2.54
C VAL A 287 38.84 -82.06 -1.43
N LYS A 288 39.84 -81.52 -0.71
CA LYS A 288 39.81 -80.17 -0.12
C LYS A 288 41.25 -79.67 0.02
N GLY A 289 41.70 -78.88 -0.95
CA GLY A 289 43.04 -78.31 -0.93
C GLY A 289 43.41 -77.56 -2.20
N GLU A 290 42.56 -76.60 -2.61
CA GLU A 290 42.97 -75.34 -3.24
C GLU A 290 42.10 -74.23 -2.65
#